data_AF-A0A3Q7IUW2-F1
#
_entry.id   AF-A0A3Q7IUW2-F1
#
_cell.length_a   1.000
_cell.length_b   1.000
_cell.length_c   1.000
_cell.angle_alpha   90.00
_cell.angle_beta   90.00
_cell.angle_gamma   90.00
#
_symmetry.space_group_name_H-M   'P 1'
#
loop_
_entity.id
_entity.type
_entity.pdbx_description
1 polymer ?
#
loop_
_entity_poly.entity_id
_entity_poly.type
_entity_poly.pdbx_seq_one_letter_code
_entity_poly.pdbx_strand_id
1 'polypeptide(L)'
;MDTNDDLWDCTKEKYDIPKIGVRWTLKTVQEAWRRRKFYLKTHHFEAYANDQIRMENKPNDVPTSQFKELLKYWNSKKFKGKKENKYLKNTPIKKKEYVDAEMFNQKEGTGSADCSADE
;
A
#
# COMPACT_ATOMS: atom_id res chain seq x y z
N MET A 1 2.85 -17.15 11.33
CA MET A 1 2.52 -17.83 10.06
C MET A 1 3.24 -17.07 8.96
N ASP A 2 4.58 -17.04 9.02
CA ASP A 2 5.39 -16.19 8.14
C ASP A 2 6.31 -17.01 7.23
N THR A 3 6.32 -18.34 7.37
CA THR A 3 7.19 -19.24 6.60
C THR A 3 6.34 -20.19 5.74
N ASN A 4 6.82 -20.51 4.53
CA ASN A 4 6.18 -21.51 3.66
C ASN A 4 6.05 -22.89 4.36
N ASP A 5 6.92 -23.14 5.34
CA ASP A 5 6.93 -24.36 6.15
C ASP A 5 5.72 -24.45 7.08
N ASP A 6 5.38 -23.36 7.79
CA ASP A 6 4.16 -23.28 8.62
C ASP A 6 2.89 -23.60 7.79
N LEU A 7 2.85 -23.07 6.56
CA LEU A 7 1.73 -23.27 5.63
C LEU A 7 1.65 -24.73 5.16
N TRP A 8 2.82 -25.34 4.93
CA TRP A 8 2.91 -26.71 4.48
C TRP A 8 2.47 -27.68 5.57
N ASP A 9 2.85 -27.44 6.82
CA ASP A 9 2.47 -28.27 7.96
C ASP A 9 0.96 -28.25 8.21
N CYS A 10 0.31 -27.09 8.14
CA CYS A 10 -1.16 -27.00 8.19
C CYS A 10 -1.85 -27.72 7.02
N THR A 11 -1.19 -27.86 5.87
CA THR A 11 -1.77 -28.48 4.68
C THR A 11 -1.66 -30.01 4.75
N LYS A 12 -0.52 -30.54 5.21
CA LYS A 12 -0.33 -31.99 5.38
C LYS A 12 -1.28 -32.59 6.41
N GLU A 13 -1.60 -31.84 7.47
CA GLU A 13 -2.54 -32.30 8.51
C GLU A 13 -3.93 -32.60 7.93
N LYS A 14 -4.33 -31.88 6.86
CA LYS A 14 -5.67 -31.99 6.27
C LYS A 14 -5.74 -32.86 5.02
N TYR A 15 -4.63 -33.02 4.31
CA TYR A 15 -4.61 -33.64 2.99
C TYR A 15 -3.39 -34.54 2.83
N ASP A 16 -3.61 -35.78 2.37
CA ASP A 16 -2.55 -36.66 1.93
C ASP A 16 -2.14 -36.30 0.50
N ILE A 17 -1.10 -35.47 0.38
CA ILE A 17 -0.64 -34.92 -0.89
C ILE A 17 0.66 -35.62 -1.30
N PRO A 18 0.72 -36.24 -2.49
CA PRO A 18 1.94 -36.88 -2.95
C PRO A 18 3.05 -35.85 -3.16
N LYS A 19 4.31 -36.26 -3.00
CA LYS A 19 5.49 -35.38 -3.07
C LYS A 19 5.55 -34.53 -4.37
N ILE A 20 5.04 -35.06 -5.47
CA ILE A 20 4.96 -34.36 -6.76
C ILE A 20 3.98 -33.17 -6.74
N GLY A 21 2.94 -33.22 -5.91
CA GLY A 21 1.90 -32.20 -5.80
C GLY A 21 2.26 -31.01 -4.90
N VAL A 22 3.23 -31.18 -4.00
CA VAL A 22 3.59 -30.17 -2.96
C VAL A 22 3.83 -28.78 -3.56
N ARG A 23 4.62 -28.71 -4.64
CA ARG A 23 4.94 -27.43 -5.29
C ARG A 23 3.70 -26.73 -5.84
N TRP A 24 2.80 -27.49 -6.48
CA TRP A 24 1.56 -26.95 -7.04
C TRP A 24 0.59 -26.53 -5.94
N THR A 25 0.49 -27.30 -4.87
CA THR A 25 -0.35 -26.98 -3.72
C THR A 25 0.10 -25.68 -3.06
N LEU A 26 1.38 -25.55 -2.70
CA LEU A 26 1.88 -24.34 -2.05
C LEU A 26 1.68 -23.09 -2.92
N LYS A 27 1.93 -23.21 -4.23
CA LYS A 27 1.65 -22.13 -5.19
C LYS A 27 0.17 -21.75 -5.19
N THR A 28 -0.72 -22.74 -5.24
CA THR A 28 -2.18 -22.52 -5.27
C THR A 28 -2.68 -21.86 -3.99
N VAL A 29 -2.21 -22.32 -2.83
CA VAL A 29 -2.55 -21.74 -1.53
C VAL A 29 -2.05 -20.29 -1.44
N GLN A 30 -0.82 -20.02 -1.89
CA GLN A 30 -0.27 -18.67 -1.92
C GLN A 30 -1.11 -17.74 -2.82
N GLU A 31 -1.52 -18.21 -4.01
CA GLU A 31 -2.37 -17.45 -4.92
C GLU A 31 -3.77 -17.21 -4.34
N ALA A 32 -4.37 -18.22 -3.71
CA ALA A 32 -5.65 -18.09 -3.02
C ALA A 32 -5.57 -17.07 -1.89
N TRP A 33 -4.49 -17.10 -1.11
CA TRP A 33 -4.24 -16.13 -0.05
C TRP A 33 -4.08 -14.71 -0.60
N ARG A 34 -3.37 -14.54 -1.72
CA ARG A 34 -3.24 -13.25 -2.42
C ARG A 34 -4.60 -12.73 -2.88
N ARG A 35 -5.42 -13.59 -3.49
CA ARG A 35 -6.78 -13.24 -3.94
C ARG A 35 -7.68 -12.86 -2.76
N ARG A 36 -7.63 -13.63 -1.66
CA ARG A 36 -8.41 -13.35 -0.45
C ARG A 36 -8.05 -11.99 0.16
N LYS A 37 -6.76 -11.71 0.33
CA LYS A 37 -6.31 -10.40 0.84
C LYS A 37 -6.68 -9.24 -0.09
N PHE A 38 -6.63 -9.44 -1.41
CA PHE A 38 -7.08 -8.45 -2.37
C PHE A 38 -8.56 -8.13 -2.20
N TYR A 39 -9.42 -9.16 -2.16
CA TYR A 39 -10.85 -9.01 -1.92
C TYR A 39 -11.14 -8.26 -0.61
N LEU A 40 -10.48 -8.66 0.49
CA LEU A 40 -10.66 -7.99 1.78
C LEU A 40 -10.31 -6.50 1.72
N LYS A 41 -9.23 -6.17 1.01
CA LYS A 41 -8.80 -4.79 0.84
C LYS A 41 -9.81 -3.99 0.01
N THR A 42 -10.28 -4.51 -1.12
CA THR A 42 -11.20 -3.75 -2.00
C THR A 42 -12.58 -3.57 -1.37
N HIS A 43 -13.14 -4.63 -0.78
CA HIS A 43 -14.53 -4.61 -0.29
C HIS A 43 -14.69 -4.14 1.16
N HIS A 44 -13.64 -4.23 1.99
CA HIS A 44 -13.76 -3.89 3.42
C HIS A 44 -12.79 -2.81 3.89
N PHE A 45 -11.66 -2.59 3.20
CA PHE A 45 -10.75 -1.50 3.56
C PHE A 45 -11.01 -0.24 2.71
N GLU A 46 -10.99 -0.36 1.39
CA GLU A 46 -11.15 0.78 0.48
C GLU A 46 -12.60 1.25 0.35
N ALA A 47 -13.58 0.40 0.69
CA ALA A 47 -15.01 0.73 0.66
C ALA A 47 -15.45 1.74 1.74
N TYR A 48 -14.72 1.83 2.85
CA TYR A 48 -15.10 2.68 3.98
C TYR A 48 -13.97 3.65 4.35
N ALA A 49 -14.34 4.86 4.77
CA ALA A 49 -13.37 5.93 5.04
C ALA A 49 -12.60 5.73 6.37
N ASN A 50 -13.29 5.27 7.42
CA ASN A 50 -12.74 5.18 8.78
C ASN A 50 -12.62 3.74 9.29
N ASP A 51 -11.60 3.46 10.10
CA ASP A 51 -11.34 2.13 10.67
C ASP A 51 -12.48 1.64 11.58
N GLN A 52 -13.19 2.54 12.27
CA GLN A 52 -14.36 2.17 13.08
C GLN A 52 -15.46 1.53 12.22
N ILE A 53 -15.82 2.17 11.10
CA ILE A 53 -16.83 1.67 10.16
C ILE A 53 -16.35 0.38 9.48
N ARG A 54 -15.04 0.25 9.20
CA ARG A 54 -14.45 -0.99 8.67
C ARG A 54 -14.59 -2.15 9.65
N MET A 55 -14.42 -1.90 10.94
CA MET A 55 -14.56 -2.91 12.00
C MET A 55 -16.01 -3.35 12.19
N GLU A 56 -16.96 -2.42 12.07
CA GLU A 56 -18.41 -2.73 12.09
C GLU A 56 -18.81 -3.58 10.88
N ASN A 57 -18.25 -3.29 9.70
CA ASN A 57 -18.50 -4.01 8.45
C ASN A 57 -17.47 -5.12 8.17
N LYS A 58 -16.91 -5.71 9.24
CA LYS A 58 -15.94 -6.81 9.13
C LYS A 58 -16.63 -8.05 8.54
N PRO A 59 -15.97 -8.79 7.63
CA PRO A 59 -16.44 -10.10 7.21
C PRO A 59 -16.60 -11.08 8.39
N ASN A 60 -17.68 -11.86 8.40
CA ASN A 60 -17.95 -12.86 9.45
C ASN A 60 -16.91 -13.99 9.48
N ASP A 61 -16.32 -14.31 8.33
CA ASP A 61 -15.36 -15.40 8.18
C ASP A 61 -13.94 -15.04 8.62
N VAL A 62 -13.65 -13.76 8.88
CA VAL A 62 -12.34 -13.30 9.36
C VAL A 62 -12.40 -13.03 10.86
N PRO A 63 -11.54 -13.66 11.68
CA PRO A 63 -11.43 -13.35 13.11
C PRO A 63 -11.13 -11.87 13.35
N THR A 64 -11.74 -11.31 14.39
CA THR A 64 -11.64 -9.88 14.71
C THR A 64 -10.19 -9.45 15.01
N SER A 65 -9.41 -10.30 15.67
CA SER A 65 -7.98 -10.05 15.93
C SER A 65 -7.18 -9.92 14.64
N GLN A 66 -7.33 -10.87 13.72
CA GLN A 66 -6.65 -10.87 12.42
C GLN A 66 -7.05 -9.68 11.57
N PHE A 67 -8.33 -9.29 11.58
CA PHE A 67 -8.77 -8.12 10.83
C PHE A 67 -8.17 -6.81 11.37
N LYS A 68 -8.06 -6.66 12.69
CA LYS A 68 -7.37 -5.51 13.31
C LYS A 68 -5.91 -5.40 12.88
N GLU A 69 -5.20 -6.54 12.83
CA GLU A 69 -3.82 -6.58 12.36
C GLU A 69 -3.69 -6.17 10.88
N LEU A 70 -4.64 -6.60 10.04
CA LEU A 70 -4.70 -6.18 8.64
C LEU A 70 -4.93 -4.68 8.48
N LEU A 71 -5.84 -4.08 9.25
CA LEU A 71 -6.05 -2.63 9.24
C LEU A 71 -4.77 -1.88 9.61
N LYS A 72 -4.09 -2.31 10.69
CA LYS A 72 -2.79 -1.75 11.11
C LYS A 72 -1.74 -1.87 10.01
N TYR A 73 -1.69 -3.02 9.34
CA TYR A 73 -0.76 -3.25 8.22
C TYR A 73 -1.05 -2.32 7.04
N TRP A 74 -2.29 -2.20 6.59
CA TRP A 74 -2.65 -1.36 5.45
C TRP A 74 -2.52 0.14 5.73
N ASN A 75 -2.73 0.56 6.98
CA ASN A 75 -2.51 1.93 7.40
C ASN A 75 -1.01 2.27 7.62
N SER A 76 -0.14 1.26 7.69
CA SER A 76 1.29 1.46 7.90
C SER A 76 1.95 2.23 6.74
N LYS A 77 2.92 3.10 7.09
CA LYS A 77 3.72 3.86 6.11
C LYS A 77 4.40 2.96 5.09
N LYS A 78 4.88 1.78 5.53
CA LYS A 78 5.51 0.76 4.67
C LYS A 78 4.57 0.27 3.56
N PHE A 79 3.27 0.17 3.83
CA PHE A 79 2.29 -0.24 2.82
C PHE A 79 1.92 0.90 1.89
N LYS A 80 1.75 2.12 2.42
CA LYS A 80 1.44 3.33 1.63
C LYS A 80 2.58 3.69 0.66
N GLY A 81 3.84 3.67 1.10
CA GLY A 81 5.01 3.95 0.24
C GLY A 81 5.24 2.91 -0.88
N LYS A 82 4.64 1.71 -0.79
CA LYS A 82 4.63 0.73 -1.89
C LYS A 82 3.61 1.06 -2.99
N LYS A 83 2.55 1.81 -2.69
CA LYS A 83 1.57 2.26 -3.71
C LYS A 83 2.26 3.21 -4.68
N GLU A 84 2.96 4.23 -4.18
CA GLU A 84 3.63 5.27 -4.97
C GLU A 84 4.67 4.68 -5.95
N ASN A 85 5.47 3.71 -5.51
CA ASN A 85 6.51 3.08 -6.34
C ASN A 85 6.00 2.16 -7.46
N LYS A 86 4.75 1.67 -7.40
CA LYS A 86 4.16 0.80 -8.44
C LYS A 86 3.55 1.61 -9.59
N TYR A 87 2.94 2.76 -9.30
CA TYR A 87 2.28 3.60 -10.31
C TYR A 87 3.27 4.44 -11.13
N LEU A 88 4.45 4.74 -10.58
CA LEU A 88 5.51 5.47 -11.29
C LEU A 88 6.30 4.64 -12.31
N LYS A 89 6.19 3.30 -12.28
CA LYS A 89 6.99 2.42 -13.16
C LYS A 89 6.26 1.96 -14.43
N ASN A 90 4.95 2.16 -14.52
CA ASN A 90 4.12 1.61 -15.62
C ASN A 90 3.24 2.65 -16.35
N THR A 91 3.47 3.96 -16.22
CA THR A 91 2.75 4.99 -17.00
C THR A 91 3.61 5.52 -18.16
N PRO A 92 3.24 5.29 -19.43
CA PRO A 92 3.91 5.90 -20.57
C PRO A 92 3.27 7.25 -20.90
N ILE A 93 3.40 8.28 -20.05
CA ILE A 93 2.84 9.62 -20.35
C ILE A 93 3.77 10.75 -19.89
N LYS A 94 4.38 11.38 -20.90
CA LYS A 94 4.84 12.77 -21.05
C LYS A 94 5.86 13.35 -20.06
N LYS A 95 7.12 12.95 -20.20
CA LYS A 95 8.26 13.83 -19.89
C LYS A 95 8.44 14.90 -20.98
N LYS A 96 7.70 16.03 -20.94
CA LYS A 96 8.21 17.31 -21.52
C LYS A 96 7.51 18.61 -21.11
N GLU A 97 6.63 18.66 -20.12
CA GLU A 97 5.85 19.89 -19.89
C GLU A 97 5.66 20.18 -18.40
N TYR A 98 6.75 20.21 -17.64
CA TYR A 98 6.77 20.77 -16.27
C TYR A 98 8.23 21.10 -15.87
N VAL A 99 8.98 21.66 -16.82
CA VAL A 99 10.08 22.57 -16.52
C VAL A 99 9.48 23.94 -16.81
N ASP A 100 9.54 24.88 -15.86
CA ASP A 100 9.51 26.35 -16.06
C ASP A 100 8.58 27.17 -15.12
N ALA A 101 7.82 26.58 -14.18
CA ALA A 101 6.86 27.38 -13.38
C ALA A 101 7.25 27.71 -11.91
N GLU A 102 8.33 27.19 -11.32
CA GLU A 102 8.57 27.35 -9.86
C GLU A 102 9.95 27.91 -9.45
N MET A 103 10.70 28.57 -10.35
CA MET A 103 12.02 29.17 -9.99
C MET A 103 12.02 30.67 -9.67
N PHE A 104 10.88 31.37 -9.67
CA PHE A 104 10.86 32.83 -9.45
C PHE A 104 9.93 33.24 -8.31
N ASN A 105 10.28 32.88 -7.07
CA ASN A 105 9.89 33.65 -5.89
C ASN A 105 10.69 33.20 -4.67
N GLN A 106 11.91 33.74 -4.56
CA GLN A 106 12.56 34.10 -3.28
C GLN A 106 13.96 34.66 -3.56
N LYS A 107 14.09 35.99 -3.47
CA LYS A 107 15.28 36.66 -2.92
C LYS A 107 14.89 38.03 -2.40
N GLU A 108 14.95 38.12 -1.08
CA GLU A 108 14.94 39.30 -0.22
C GLU A 108 15.82 40.45 -0.74
N GLY A 109 15.47 41.69 -0.37
CA GLY A 109 16.26 42.86 -0.70
C GLY A 109 15.78 44.14 -0.01
N THR A 110 15.92 44.20 1.31
CA THR A 110 15.98 45.45 2.09
C THR A 110 16.96 46.44 1.47
N GLY A 111 16.57 47.72 1.37
CA GLY A 111 17.48 48.77 0.92
C GLY A 111 16.81 50.13 0.76
N SER A 112 16.50 50.76 1.89
CA SER A 112 16.33 52.20 1.99
C SER A 112 17.66 52.85 1.57
N ALA A 113 17.64 53.68 0.53
CA ALA A 113 18.74 54.56 0.19
C ALA A 113 18.16 55.95 -0.08
N ASP A 114 18.48 56.86 0.83
CA ASP A 114 18.44 58.30 0.66
C ASP A 114 19.18 58.71 -0.62
N CYS A 115 18.64 59.69 -1.36
CA CYS A 115 19.40 60.59 -2.23
C CYS A 115 18.68 61.96 -2.25
N SER A 116 19.23 62.90 -1.49
CA SER A 116 19.07 64.36 -1.66
C SER A 116 19.92 64.89 -2.83
N ALA A 117 19.72 66.18 -3.14
CA ALA A 117 20.42 67.10 -4.06
C ALA A 117 19.72 67.24 -5.43
N ASP A 118 18.98 68.33 -5.70
CA ASP A 118 19.36 69.74 -5.95
C ASP A 118 19.49 70.01 -7.47
N GLU A 119 18.52 70.71 -8.04
CA GLU A 119 18.66 72.02 -8.72
C GLU A 119 17.28 72.63 -9.06
#